data_AF-A0A534NXQ1-F1
#
_entry.id   AF-A0A534NXQ1-F1
#
_cell.length_a   1.000
_cell.length_b   1.000
_cell.length_c   1.000
_cell.angle_alpha   90.00
_cell.angle_beta   90.00
_cell.angle_gamma   90.00
#
_symmetry.space_group_name_H-M   'P 1'
#
loop_
_entity.id
_entity.type
_entity.pdbx_description
1 polymer ?
#
loop_
_entity_poly.entity_id
_entity_poly.type
_entity_poly.pdbx_seq_one_letter_code
_entity_poly.pdbx_strand_id
1 'polypeptide(L)'
;MAEREKSGWLLLIHQIPPKPNYFRVKIWRRLQKLGAVAIKNSVYALPSTDQAVEDLNWVLREIVEGGGDASLVEARLIEGLDDEQV
;
A
#
# COMPACT_ATOMS: atom_id res chain seq x y z
N MET A 1 -3.87 -20.05 -18.65
CA MET A 1 -4.11 -20.78 -17.39
C MET A 1 -4.57 -19.75 -16.36
N ALA A 2 -5.87 -19.77 -16.07
CA ALA A 2 -6.62 -19.09 -14.99
C ALA A 2 -6.53 -17.55 -14.86
N GLU A 3 -7.39 -16.88 -15.62
CA GLU A 3 -8.31 -15.81 -15.18
C GLU A 3 -8.07 -15.20 -13.79
N ARG A 4 -7.15 -14.22 -13.71
CA ARG A 4 -7.07 -13.27 -12.59
C ARG A 4 -7.84 -11.98 -12.91
N GLU A 5 -9.00 -12.09 -13.57
CA GLU A 5 -9.99 -11.01 -13.62
C GLU A 5 -10.90 -11.07 -12.38
N LYS A 6 -10.29 -10.97 -11.20
CA LYS A 6 -11.01 -10.58 -9.99
C LYS A 6 -10.27 -9.37 -9.45
N SER A 7 -10.93 -8.23 -9.48
CA SER A 7 -10.49 -6.93 -8.98
C SER A 7 -10.11 -7.00 -7.49
N GLY A 8 -8.97 -7.61 -7.20
CA GLY A 8 -8.35 -7.68 -5.89
C GLY A 8 -7.59 -6.38 -5.66
N TRP A 9 -7.54 -5.97 -4.41
CA TRP A 9 -6.80 -4.81 -3.95
C TRP A 9 -5.74 -5.28 -2.95
N LEU A 10 -4.58 -4.67 -3.03
CA LEU A 10 -3.53 -4.79 -2.03
C LEU A 10 -3.61 -3.59 -1.11
N LEU A 11 -3.75 -3.87 0.18
CA LEU A 11 -3.78 -2.88 1.24
C LEU A 11 -2.46 -2.94 2.00
N LEU A 12 -1.72 -1.85 1.97
CA LEU A 12 -0.57 -1.64 2.86
C LEU A 12 -1.02 -0.86 4.08
N ILE A 13 -1.00 -1.53 5.23
CA ILE A 13 -1.25 -0.91 6.53
C ILE A 13 0.10 -0.69 7.19
N HIS A 14 0.41 0.53 7.61
CA HIS A 14 1.69 0.84 8.22
C HIS A 14 1.58 1.70 9.49
N GLN A 15 2.50 1.46 10.41
CA GLN A 15 2.75 2.26 11.59
C GLN A 15 4.20 2.74 11.55
N ILE A 16 4.39 3.95 11.05
CA ILE A 16 5.71 4.58 10.96
C ILE A 16 5.95 5.39 12.23
N PRO A 17 7.09 5.23 12.93
CA PRO A 17 7.39 6.00 14.12
C PRO A 17 7.42 7.51 13.81
N PRO A 18 7.00 8.37 14.76
CA PRO A 18 6.88 9.81 14.54
C PRO A 18 8.24 10.49 14.32
N LYS A 19 9.34 9.85 14.75
CA LYS A 19 10.70 10.26 14.49
C LYS A 19 11.48 9.08 13.90
N PRO A 20 12.36 9.33 12.91
CA PRO A 20 12.66 10.63 12.32
C PRO A 20 11.64 11.06 11.24
N ASN A 21 11.30 12.36 11.18
CA ASN A 21 10.26 12.91 10.30
C ASN A 21 10.49 12.63 8.80
N TYR A 22 11.75 12.48 8.37
CA TYR A 22 12.08 12.21 6.97
C TYR A 22 11.55 10.86 6.49
N PHE A 23 11.41 9.89 7.40
CA PHE A 23 11.10 8.52 7.05
C PHE A 23 9.67 8.38 6.53
N ARG A 24 8.71 8.99 7.23
CA ARG A 24 7.31 9.08 6.78
C ARG A 24 7.17 9.72 5.40
N VAL A 25 7.91 10.82 5.16
CA VAL A 25 7.87 11.52 3.86
C VAL A 25 8.47 10.66 2.74
N LYS A 26 9.55 9.91 3.03
CA LYS A 26 10.18 8.98 2.08
C LYS A 26 9.19 7.91 1.64
N ILE A 27 8.54 7.24 2.60
CA ILE A 27 7.56 6.19 2.32
C ILE A 27 6.36 6.75 1.56
N TRP A 28 5.81 7.88 2.00
CA TRP A 28 4.68 8.52 1.32
C TRP A 28 4.99 8.86 -0.15
N ARG A 29 6.16 9.45 -0.43
CA ARG A 29 6.59 9.74 -1.81
C ARG A 29 6.73 8.48 -2.66
N ARG A 30 7.16 7.37 -2.08
CA ARG A 30 7.27 6.09 -2.79
C ARG A 30 5.89 5.53 -3.11
N LEU A 31 4.97 5.55 -2.15
CA LEU A 31 3.58 5.11 -2.35
C LEU A 31 2.85 5.93 -3.43
N GLN A 32 3.05 7.25 -3.44
CA GLN A 32 2.52 8.12 -4.50
C GLN A 32 3.06 7.77 -5.89
N LYS A 33 4.35 7.43 -6.01
CA LYS A 33 4.93 7.00 -7.29
C LYS A 33 4.38 5.67 -7.80
N LEU A 34 3.95 4.79 -6.89
CA LEU A 34 3.32 3.52 -7.22
C LEU A 34 1.84 3.69 -7.62
N GLY A 35 1.27 4.90 -7.49
CA GLY A 35 -0.16 5.15 -7.71
C GLY A 35 -1.04 4.69 -6.54
N ALA A 36 -0.46 4.55 -5.34
CA ALA A 36 -1.22 4.05 -4.19
C ALA A 36 -2.21 5.10 -3.69
N VAL A 37 -3.48 4.69 -3.58
CA VAL A 37 -4.57 5.52 -3.09
C VAL A 37 -4.60 5.46 -1.57
N ALA A 38 -4.59 6.61 -0.90
CA ALA A 38 -4.62 6.67 0.55
C ALA A 38 -6.08 6.54 1.05
N ILE A 39 -6.41 5.42 1.68
CA ILE A 39 -7.72 5.23 2.33
C ILE A 39 -7.75 5.94 3.68
N LYS A 40 -6.64 5.87 4.43
CA LYS A 40 -6.41 6.57 5.71
C LYS A 40 -4.93 6.95 5.82
N ASN A 41 -4.58 7.77 6.82
CA ASN A 41 -3.20 8.21 7.09
C ASN A 41 -2.15 7.08 7.19
N SER A 42 -2.59 5.84 7.43
CA SER A 42 -1.76 4.65 7.60
C SER A 42 -2.17 3.48 6.70
N VAL A 43 -3.12 3.69 5.78
CA VAL A 43 -3.68 2.62 4.95
C VAL A 43 -3.70 3.07 3.50
N TYR A 44 -2.99 2.34 2.66
CA TYR A 44 -2.85 2.60 1.23
C TYR A 44 -3.34 1.41 0.41
N ALA A 45 -3.96 1.67 -0.73
CA ALA A 45 -4.54 0.68 -1.61
C ALA A 45 -3.92 0.73 -3.01
N LEU A 46 -3.68 -0.43 -3.61
CA LEU A 46 -3.25 -0.61 -4.99
C LEU A 46 -4.03 -1.77 -5.64
N PRO A 47 -4.31 -1.74 -6.96
CA PRO A 47 -4.81 -2.91 -7.66
C PRO A 47 -3.85 -4.10 -7.51
N SER A 48 -4.38 -5.29 -7.22
CA SER A 48 -3.60 -6.52 -7.03
C SER A 48 -3.02 -6.97 -8.37
N THR A 49 -1.77 -6.61 -8.60
CA THR A 49 -0.95 -7.03 -9.73
C THR A 49 0.34 -7.63 -9.19
N ASP A 50 0.97 -8.55 -9.93
CA ASP A 50 2.22 -9.17 -9.47
C ASP A 50 3.32 -8.11 -9.21
N GLN A 51 3.35 -7.05 -10.03
CA GLN A 51 4.25 -5.91 -9.83
C GLN A 51 3.94 -5.14 -8.53
N ALA A 52 2.66 -4.83 -8.26
CA ALA A 52 2.27 -4.12 -7.04
C ALA A 52 2.56 -4.94 -5.78
N VAL A 53 2.46 -6.27 -5.84
CA VAL A 53 2.87 -7.16 -4.74
C VAL A 53 4.35 -6.98 -4.45
N GLU A 54 5.22 -7.04 -5.44
CA GLU A 54 6.66 -6.88 -5.26
C GLU A 54 7.02 -5.49 -4.71
N ASP A 55 6.46 -4.44 -5.32
CA ASP A 55 6.73 -3.05 -4.93
C ASP A 55 6.30 -2.76 -3.49
N LEU A 56 5.10 -3.21 -3.08
CA LEU A 56 4.63 -3.05 -1.72
C LEU A 56 5.42 -3.89 -0.72
N ASN A 57 5.90 -5.08 -1.11
CA ASN A 57 6.80 -5.87 -0.26
C ASN A 57 8.12 -5.15 0.01
N TRP A 58 8.68 -4.48 -1.00
CA TRP A 58 9.86 -3.63 -0.80
C TRP A 58 9.60 -2.47 0.16
N VAL A 59 8.45 -1.81 0.03
CA VAL A 59 8.03 -0.73 0.93
C VAL A 59 7.84 -1.24 2.35
N LEU A 60 7.19 -2.41 2.52
CA LEU A 60 6.97 -3.05 3.82
C LEU A 60 8.30 -3.34 4.52
N ARG A 61 9.27 -3.95 3.81
CA ARG A 61 10.60 -4.21 4.36
C ARG A 61 11.29 -2.93 4.78
N GLU A 62 11.22 -1.90 3.95
CA GLU A 62 11.81 -0.61 4.27
C GLU A 62 11.17 -0.01 5.54
N ILE A 63 9.85 -0.09 5.70
CA ILE A 63 9.13 0.35 6.92
C ILE A 63 9.63 -0.39 8.16
N VAL A 64 9.74 -1.72 8.08
CA VAL A 64 10.21 -2.57 9.18
C VAL A 64 11.68 -2.26 9.52
N GLU A 65 12.55 -2.12 8.52
CA GLU A 65 13.95 -1.74 8.70
C GLU A 65 14.11 -0.34 9.33
N GLY A 66 13.20 0.58 9.03
CA GLY A 66 13.14 1.91 9.65
C GLY A 66 12.56 1.94 11.07
N GLY A 67 12.30 0.78 11.67
CA GLY A 67 11.76 0.65 13.03
C GLY A 67 10.25 0.90 13.12
N GLY A 68 9.53 0.82 12.00
CA GLY A 68 8.08 0.80 11.97
C GLY A 68 7.51 -0.61 11.89
N ASP A 69 6.19 -0.69 11.84
CA ASP A 69 5.45 -1.92 11.55
C ASP A 69 4.69 -1.73 10.23
N ALA A 70 4.60 -2.78 9.42
CA ALA A 70 3.79 -2.78 8.23
C ALA A 70 3.24 -4.17 7.93
N SER A 71 2.00 -4.21 7.46
CA SER A 71 1.27 -5.40 7.05
C SER A 71 0.72 -5.20 5.66
N LEU A 72 0.89 -6.22 4.81
CA LEU A 72 0.32 -6.28 3.46
C LEU A 72 -0.86 -7.24 3.48
N VAL A 73 -2.02 -6.78 3.01
CA VAL A 73 -3.26 -7.56 2.99
C VAL A 73 -3.80 -7.58 1.57
N GLU A 74 -4.03 -8.77 1.03
CA GLU A 74 -4.83 -8.92 -0.18
C GLU A 74 -6.31 -8.92 0.22
N ALA A 75 -7.06 -7.95 -0.29
CA ALA A 75 -8.47 -7.76 -0.02
C ALA A 75 -9.25 -7.77 -1.32
N ARG A 76 -10.48 -8.26 -1.27
CA ARG A 76 -11.43 -8.08 -2.36
C ARG A 76 -12.34 -6.90 -2.00
N LEU A 77 -12.54 -5.98 -2.94
CA LEU A 77 -13.54 -4.94 -2.78
C LEU A 77 -14.92 -5.58 -2.87
N ILE A 78 -15.73 -5.43 -1.81
CA ILE A 78 -17.10 -5.95 -1.75
C ILE A 78 -18.09 -4.79 -1.90
N GLU A 79 -17.80 -3.62 -1.31
CA GLU A 79 -18.45 -2.31 -1.53
C GLU A 79 -17.47 -1.18 -1.09
N GLY A 80 -17.48 -0.04 -1.80
CA GLY A 80 -16.74 1.18 -1.44
C GLY A 80 -15.52 1.52 -2.32
N LEU A 81 -15.16 2.82 -2.34
CA LEU A 81 -14.24 3.54 -3.27
C LEU A 81 -14.69 3.48 -4.73
N ASP A 82 -15.68 4.33 -5.05
CA ASP A 82 -15.98 4.69 -6.43
C ASP A 82 -14.74 5.30 -7.10
N ASP A 83 -14.52 4.93 -8.36
CA ASP A 83 -13.43 5.42 -9.23
C ASP A 83 -13.46 6.97 -9.43
N GLU A 84 -14.47 7.67 -8.91
CA GLU A 84 -14.62 9.13 -8.98
C GLU A 84 -13.71 9.93 -8.00
N GLN A 85 -12.81 9.28 -7.26
CA GLN A 85 -11.93 9.97 -6.29
C GLN A 85 -10.42 9.85 -6.59
N VAL A 86 -10.01 9.39 -7.78
CA VAL A 86 -8.61 9.42 -8.23
C VAL A 86 -8.36 10.52 -9.25
#